data_AF-A0A957ZUR3-F1
#
_entry.id   AF-A0A957ZUR3-F1
#
_cell.length_a   1.000
_cell.length_b   1.000
_cell.length_c   1.000
_cell.angle_alpha   90.00
_cell.angle_beta   90.00
_cell.angle_gamma   90.00
#
_symmetry.space_group_name_H-M   'P 1'
#
loop_
_entity.id
_entity.type
_entity.pdbx_description
1 polymer ?
#
loop_
_entity_poly.entity_id
_entity_poly.type
_entity_poly.pdbx_seq_one_letter_code
_entity_poly.pdbx_strand_id
1 'polypeptide(L)'
;MDAAPAMPAWQQTNDNGFGTTSADEISALAAFGNYLYAGTSNPTDGARIFRSVNGTTWTPVTEPGFGIAHDIAPPAILDMFVFGGRLYASTGRGDGPAQIWRTLDGLNWAPMVITGFSDPDTVDVTAMAEFNGMIYAGAANLITGAQIWR
;
A
#
# COMPACT_ATOMS: atom_id res chain seq x y z
N MET A 1 45.74 6.30 4.04
CA MET A 1 44.54 6.67 3.27
C MET A 1 43.62 5.46 3.37
N ASP A 2 42.62 5.54 4.24
CA ASP A 2 41.60 4.49 4.31
C ASP A 2 40.69 4.63 3.08
N ALA A 3 40.61 3.56 2.28
CA ALA A 3 39.67 3.49 1.18
C ALA A 3 38.25 3.48 1.77
N ALA A 4 37.38 4.36 1.25
CA ALA A 4 35.96 4.32 1.60
C ALA A 4 35.40 2.92 1.29
N PRO A 5 34.55 2.35 2.18
CA PRO A 5 33.95 1.04 1.91
C PRO A 5 33.16 1.09 0.61
N ALA A 6 33.30 0.03 -0.21
CA ALA A 6 32.52 -0.10 -1.44
C ALA A 6 31.02 -0.07 -1.09
N MET A 7 30.29 0.86 -1.70
CA MET A 7 28.83 0.94 -1.53
C MET A 7 28.23 -0.38 -2.06
N PRO A 8 27.35 -1.05 -1.30
CA PRO A 8 26.74 -2.28 -1.77
C PRO A 8 25.95 -2.01 -3.06
N ALA A 9 26.12 -2.89 -4.04
CA ALA A 9 25.35 -2.85 -5.28
C ALA A 9 23.88 -3.20 -5.00
N TRP A 10 22.96 -2.59 -5.75
CA TRP A 10 21.56 -2.97 -5.71
C TRP A 10 21.38 -4.43 -6.14
N GLN A 11 20.63 -5.18 -5.33
CA GLN A 11 20.29 -6.58 -5.61
C GLN A 11 18.77 -6.73 -5.54
N GLN A 12 18.18 -7.37 -6.55
CA GLN A 12 16.79 -7.78 -6.53
C GLN A 12 16.60 -8.92 -5.50
N THR A 13 15.59 -8.81 -4.65
CA THR A 13 15.35 -9.75 -3.54
C THR A 13 13.99 -10.45 -3.59
N ASN A 14 13.28 -10.31 -4.71
CA ASN A 14 12.06 -11.05 -5.04
C ASN A 14 12.19 -11.68 -6.44
N ASP A 15 11.43 -12.73 -6.70
CA ASP A 15 11.21 -13.16 -8.09
C ASP A 15 10.41 -12.08 -8.83
N ASN A 16 10.61 -11.98 -10.15
CA ASN A 16 9.82 -11.06 -10.98
C ASN A 16 8.32 -11.28 -10.73
N GLY A 17 7.60 -10.20 -10.42
CA GLY A 17 6.17 -10.26 -10.09
C GLY A 17 5.83 -11.13 -8.87
N PHE A 18 6.77 -11.40 -7.95
CA PHE A 18 6.62 -12.35 -6.84
C PHE A 18 6.30 -13.78 -7.29
N GLY A 19 6.78 -14.16 -8.48
CA GLY A 19 6.46 -15.45 -9.10
C GLY A 19 5.03 -15.51 -9.67
N THR A 20 4.32 -14.40 -9.68
CA THR A 20 3.01 -14.25 -10.33
C THR A 20 3.19 -13.50 -11.66
N THR A 21 2.34 -13.77 -12.65
CA THR A 21 2.36 -13.06 -13.94
C THR A 21 1.66 -11.70 -13.88
N SER A 22 1.28 -11.23 -12.69
CA SER A 22 0.26 -10.20 -12.56
C SER A 22 0.64 -9.02 -11.66
N ALA A 23 1.61 -9.13 -10.76
CA ALA A 23 2.13 -7.97 -10.04
C ALA A 23 3.01 -7.09 -10.96
N ASP A 24 2.43 -6.00 -11.46
CA ASP A 24 3.08 -5.07 -12.42
C ASP A 24 4.03 -4.07 -11.74
N GLU A 25 3.75 -3.71 -10.47
CA GLU A 25 4.51 -2.71 -9.72
C GLU A 25 4.51 -3.03 -8.22
N ILE A 26 5.60 -2.71 -7.53
CA ILE A 26 5.60 -2.46 -6.09
C ILE A 26 5.44 -0.96 -5.87
N SER A 27 4.22 -0.55 -5.55
CA SER A 27 3.84 0.86 -5.39
C SER A 27 3.99 1.33 -3.94
N ALA A 28 4.06 0.42 -2.96
CA ALA A 28 4.24 0.78 -1.56
C ALA A 28 5.14 -0.22 -0.81
N LEU A 29 5.95 0.28 0.12
CA LEU A 29 6.79 -0.51 1.03
C LEU A 29 6.72 0.06 2.46
N ALA A 30 6.60 -0.81 3.45
CA ALA A 30 6.62 -0.41 4.85
C ALA A 30 7.22 -1.49 5.76
N ALA A 31 8.13 -1.10 6.64
CA ALA A 31 8.59 -1.97 7.73
C ALA A 31 7.59 -1.88 8.90
N PHE A 32 7.05 -3.01 9.35
CA PHE A 32 6.12 -3.08 10.47
C PHE A 32 6.36 -4.33 11.32
N GLY A 33 6.67 -4.11 12.60
CA GLY A 33 7.16 -5.17 13.48
C GLY A 33 8.47 -5.75 12.95
N ASN A 34 8.54 -7.08 12.83
CA ASN A 34 9.71 -7.79 12.31
C ASN A 34 9.61 -8.12 10.81
N TYR A 35 8.71 -7.46 10.08
CA TYR A 35 8.44 -7.75 8.67
C TYR A 35 8.56 -6.49 7.82
N LEU A 36 9.00 -6.68 6.59
CA LEU A 36 8.83 -5.73 5.50
C LEU A 36 7.56 -6.12 4.72
N TYR A 37 6.69 -5.16 4.45
CA TYR A 37 5.49 -5.33 3.65
C TYR A 37 5.67 -4.65 2.30
N ALA A 38 5.12 -5.25 1.25
CA ALA A 38 5.08 -4.70 -0.10
C ALA A 38 3.64 -4.73 -0.63
N GLY A 39 3.13 -3.56 -1.03
CA GLY A 39 1.84 -3.41 -1.68
C GLY A 39 2.03 -3.30 -3.18
N THR A 40 1.22 -4.04 -3.94
CA THR A 40 1.32 -4.08 -5.40
C THR A 40 0.30 -3.20 -6.10
N SER A 41 0.57 -2.92 -7.38
CA SER A 41 -0.43 -2.55 -8.38
C SER A 41 -0.55 -3.67 -9.41
N ASN A 42 -1.78 -3.99 -9.79
CA ASN A 42 -2.08 -4.99 -10.81
C ASN A 42 -3.46 -4.69 -11.42
N PRO A 43 -3.53 -4.27 -12.70
CA PRO A 43 -4.78 -3.91 -13.35
C PRO A 43 -5.63 -5.12 -13.78
N THR A 44 -5.09 -6.35 -13.70
CA THR A 44 -5.77 -7.57 -14.15
C THR A 44 -6.50 -8.29 -13.01
N ASP A 45 -5.81 -8.56 -11.90
CA ASP A 45 -6.39 -9.29 -10.76
C ASP A 45 -6.38 -8.50 -9.44
N GLY A 46 -5.83 -7.29 -9.46
CA GLY A 46 -5.84 -6.38 -8.31
C GLY A 46 -4.66 -6.48 -7.38
N ALA A 47 -4.52 -5.43 -6.56
CA ALA A 47 -3.43 -5.35 -5.60
C ALA A 47 -3.44 -6.50 -4.58
N ARG A 48 -2.24 -6.80 -4.10
CA ARG A 48 -1.96 -7.74 -3.00
C ARG A 48 -0.93 -7.14 -2.07
N ILE A 49 -0.98 -7.56 -0.82
CA ILE A 49 0.07 -7.29 0.17
C ILE A 49 0.90 -8.55 0.33
N PHE A 50 2.21 -8.40 0.17
CA PHE A 50 3.20 -9.41 0.52
C PHE A 50 3.95 -8.97 1.77
N ARG A 51 4.50 -9.94 2.52
CA ARG A 51 5.45 -9.65 3.59
C ARG A 51 6.67 -10.54 3.53
N SER A 52 7.76 -10.05 4.09
CA SER A 52 9.02 -10.77 4.26
C SER A 52 9.58 -10.56 5.64
N VAL A 53 10.09 -11.63 6.26
CA VAL A 53 10.79 -11.56 7.56
C VAL A 53 12.30 -11.30 7.40
N ASN A 54 12.85 -11.56 6.22
CA ASN A 54 14.29 -11.56 5.95
C ASN A 54 14.67 -10.67 4.76
N GLY A 55 13.69 -10.03 4.11
CA GLY A 55 13.88 -9.19 2.93
C GLY A 55 14.12 -9.95 1.62
N THR A 56 14.15 -11.28 1.63
CA THR A 56 14.51 -12.12 0.46
C THR A 56 13.50 -13.24 0.17
N THR A 57 12.67 -13.60 1.15
CA THR A 57 11.59 -14.56 1.00
C THR A 57 10.28 -13.85 1.27
N TRP A 58 9.40 -13.83 0.27
CA TRP A 58 8.16 -13.07 0.30
C TRP A 58 6.96 -14.02 0.27
N THR A 59 5.93 -13.68 1.04
CA THR A 59 4.70 -14.47 1.14
C THR A 59 3.50 -13.54 1.03
N PRO A 60 2.48 -13.85 0.20
CA PRO A 60 1.26 -13.06 0.16
C PRO A 60 0.53 -13.18 1.51
N VAL A 61 -0.04 -12.07 1.97
CA VAL A 61 -0.89 -12.03 3.19
C VAL A 61 -2.31 -11.58 2.90
N THR A 62 -2.60 -11.24 1.64
CA THR A 62 -3.94 -10.95 1.15
C THR A 62 -4.16 -11.64 -0.18
N GLU A 63 -5.43 -11.90 -0.50
CA GLU A 63 -5.84 -12.36 -1.82
C GLU A 63 -5.72 -11.21 -2.87
N PRO A 64 -5.66 -11.55 -4.18
CA PRO A 64 -5.86 -10.58 -5.26
C PRO A 64 -7.11 -9.73 -5.07
N GLY A 65 -7.00 -8.43 -5.40
CA GLY A 65 -8.09 -7.47 -5.29
C GLY A 65 -8.29 -6.94 -3.87
N PHE A 66 -7.20 -6.77 -3.10
CA PHE A 66 -7.23 -6.29 -1.72
C PHE A 66 -8.19 -5.10 -1.51
N GLY A 67 -9.04 -5.23 -0.50
CA GLY A 67 -10.05 -4.25 -0.13
C GLY A 67 -11.48 -4.73 -0.41
N ILE A 68 -12.42 -3.80 -0.44
CA ILE A 68 -13.77 -4.06 -0.96
C ILE A 68 -13.70 -4.00 -2.48
N ALA A 69 -14.40 -4.94 -3.13
CA ALA A 69 -14.40 -5.07 -4.58
C ALA A 69 -14.80 -3.77 -5.29
N HIS A 70 -14.11 -3.51 -6.39
CA HIS A 70 -14.38 -2.44 -7.34
C HIS A 70 -15.11 -3.02 -8.57
N ASP A 71 -15.82 -2.19 -9.34
CA ASP A 71 -16.70 -2.66 -10.42
C ASP A 71 -15.92 -3.17 -11.64
N ILE A 72 -14.94 -2.40 -12.13
CA ILE A 72 -14.23 -2.66 -13.40
C ILE A 72 -12.72 -2.76 -13.20
N ALA A 73 -12.10 -1.86 -12.42
CA ALA A 73 -10.65 -1.79 -12.28
C ALA A 73 -10.24 -2.04 -10.83
N PRO A 74 -9.46 -3.10 -10.55
CA PRO A 74 -9.10 -3.40 -9.19
C PRO A 74 -8.06 -2.38 -8.68
N PRO A 75 -8.07 -2.07 -7.37
CA PRO A 75 -7.27 -0.99 -6.84
C PRO A 75 -5.79 -1.37 -6.81
N ALA A 76 -4.93 -0.36 -6.83
CA ALA A 76 -3.54 -0.42 -6.40
C ALA A 76 -3.44 -0.10 -4.91
N ILE A 77 -2.41 -0.62 -4.22
CA ILE A 77 -2.02 -0.12 -2.90
C ILE A 77 -1.06 1.05 -3.11
N LEU A 78 -1.50 2.27 -2.81
CA LEU A 78 -0.75 3.47 -3.16
C LEU A 78 0.21 3.93 -2.07
N ASP A 79 -0.11 3.64 -0.81
CA ASP A 79 0.80 3.89 0.30
C ASP A 79 0.59 2.88 1.42
N MET A 80 1.66 2.67 2.19
CA MET A 80 1.64 1.90 3.42
C MET A 80 2.34 2.68 4.52
N PHE A 81 1.62 2.97 5.59
CA PHE A 81 2.10 3.87 6.63
C PHE A 81 1.94 3.25 8.01
N VAL A 82 2.99 3.34 8.84
CA VAL A 82 2.96 2.84 10.21
C VAL A 82 2.66 3.99 11.16
N PHE A 83 1.59 3.86 11.94
CA PHE A 83 1.17 4.88 12.90
C PHE A 83 0.55 4.23 14.14
N GLY A 84 1.00 4.65 15.32
CA GLY A 84 0.44 4.19 16.60
C GLY A 84 0.43 2.67 16.76
N GLY A 85 1.52 2.00 16.35
CA GLY A 85 1.68 0.54 16.44
C GLY A 85 0.81 -0.27 15.47
N ARG A 86 0.33 0.36 14.40
CA ARG A 86 -0.54 -0.25 13.38
C ARG A 86 -0.01 0.06 12.00
N LEU A 87 -0.21 -0.84 11.05
CA LEU A 87 0.06 -0.62 9.64
C LEU A 87 -1.24 -0.23 8.94
N TYR A 88 -1.17 0.81 8.12
CA TYR A 88 -2.25 1.29 7.26
C TYR A 88 -1.88 1.05 5.81
N ALA A 89 -2.87 0.73 4.98
CA ALA A 89 -2.71 0.60 3.53
C ALA A 89 -3.83 1.40 2.86
N SER A 90 -3.46 2.28 1.93
CA SER A 90 -4.41 3.06 1.14
C SER A 90 -4.59 2.47 -0.25
N THR A 91 -5.78 2.67 -0.82
CA THR A 91 -6.09 2.26 -2.19
C THR A 91 -6.29 3.45 -3.12
N GLY A 92 -6.14 3.18 -4.41
CA GLY A 92 -6.51 4.07 -5.51
C GLY A 92 -6.27 3.41 -6.86
N ARG A 93 -6.33 4.18 -7.95
CA ARG A 93 -6.23 3.75 -9.36
C ARG A 93 -7.30 2.74 -9.80
N GLY A 94 -8.30 2.47 -8.96
CA GLY A 94 -9.51 1.74 -9.30
C GLY A 94 -10.60 2.69 -9.80
N ASP A 95 -11.75 2.14 -10.16
CA ASP A 95 -12.93 2.89 -10.61
C ASP A 95 -13.94 3.21 -9.49
N GLY A 96 -13.53 2.98 -8.24
CA GLY A 96 -14.35 3.24 -7.06
C GLY A 96 -13.64 4.16 -6.05
N PRO A 97 -14.32 4.50 -4.95
CA PRO A 97 -13.76 5.38 -3.94
C PRO A 97 -12.49 4.80 -3.30
N ALA A 98 -11.58 5.69 -2.91
CA ALA A 98 -10.40 5.32 -2.16
C ALA A 98 -10.78 4.70 -0.82
N GLN A 99 -9.97 3.74 -0.39
CA GLN A 99 -10.12 3.02 0.85
C GLN A 99 -8.86 3.18 1.70
N ILE A 100 -9.02 3.11 3.02
CA ILE A 100 -7.93 2.99 3.98
C ILE A 100 -8.24 1.78 4.84
N TRP A 101 -7.29 0.86 4.91
CA TRP A 101 -7.35 -0.34 5.73
C TRP A 101 -6.27 -0.30 6.78
N ARG A 102 -6.49 -1.01 7.89
CA ARG A 102 -5.56 -1.06 9.01
C ARG A 102 -5.42 -2.45 9.58
N THR A 103 -4.22 -2.80 10.00
CA THR A 103 -3.93 -4.06 10.70
C THR A 103 -3.10 -3.83 11.96
N LEU A 104 -3.27 -4.73 12.93
CA LEU A 104 -2.45 -4.83 14.14
C LEU A 104 -1.33 -5.87 14.01
N ASP A 105 -1.49 -6.84 13.10
CA ASP A 105 -0.66 -8.05 13.02
C ASP A 105 -0.12 -8.34 11.62
N GLY A 106 -0.48 -7.51 10.63
CA GLY A 106 -0.08 -7.70 9.24
C GLY A 106 -0.87 -8.76 8.48
N LEU A 107 -1.88 -9.36 9.10
CA LEU A 107 -2.66 -10.47 8.55
C LEU A 107 -4.16 -10.16 8.52
N ASN A 108 -4.68 -9.61 9.62
CA ASN A 108 -6.08 -9.27 9.76
C ASN A 108 -6.26 -7.76 9.54
N TRP A 109 -6.98 -7.41 8.48
CA TRP A 109 -7.20 -6.02 8.06
C TRP A 109 -8.63 -5.59 8.34
N ALA A 110 -8.78 -4.39 8.90
CA ALA A 110 -10.06 -3.76 9.17
C ALA A 110 -10.19 -2.47 8.35
N PRO A 111 -11.38 -2.20 7.77
CA PRO A 111 -11.62 -0.96 7.03
C PRO A 111 -11.68 0.24 7.98
N MET A 112 -11.13 1.37 7.52
CA MET A 112 -11.17 2.67 8.20
C MET A 112 -11.88 3.72 7.33
N VAL A 113 -11.64 3.68 6.03
CA VAL A 113 -12.31 4.48 5.00
C VAL A 113 -12.69 3.54 3.87
N ILE A 114 -13.93 3.59 3.40
CA ILE A 114 -14.43 2.73 2.31
C ILE A 114 -15.24 3.48 1.25
N THR A 115 -15.48 4.78 1.46
CA THR A 115 -16.29 5.63 0.58
C THR A 115 -15.62 6.99 0.38
N GLY A 116 -14.28 7.03 0.24
CA GLY A 116 -13.57 8.26 -0.13
C GLY A 116 -13.83 9.41 0.86
N PHE A 117 -13.83 9.12 2.17
CA PHE A 117 -14.21 10.06 3.22
C PHE A 117 -15.65 10.57 3.14
N SER A 118 -16.58 9.67 2.78
CA SER A 118 -17.99 9.98 2.51
C SER A 118 -18.24 10.82 1.24
N ASP A 119 -17.23 10.89 0.37
CA ASP A 119 -17.31 11.48 -0.96
C ASP A 119 -16.82 10.43 -1.99
N PRO A 120 -17.73 9.84 -2.80
CA PRO A 120 -17.37 8.81 -3.76
C PRO A 120 -16.45 9.30 -4.87
N ASP A 121 -16.37 10.62 -5.11
CA ASP A 121 -15.48 11.20 -6.11
C ASP A 121 -14.02 11.26 -5.62
N THR A 122 -13.76 10.97 -4.34
CA THR A 122 -12.41 10.80 -3.80
C THR A 122 -11.90 9.39 -4.07
N VAL A 123 -11.12 9.24 -5.14
CA VAL A 123 -10.78 7.93 -5.74
C VAL A 123 -9.38 7.44 -5.42
N ASP A 124 -8.46 8.33 -5.04
CA ASP A 124 -7.10 7.95 -4.64
C ASP A 124 -6.75 8.50 -3.26
N VAL A 125 -6.12 7.68 -2.42
CA VAL A 125 -5.30 8.16 -1.29
C VAL A 125 -3.86 7.79 -1.57
N THR A 126 -3.07 8.80 -1.98
CA THR A 126 -1.74 8.63 -2.58
C THR A 126 -0.60 8.75 -1.58
N ALA A 127 -0.84 9.37 -0.42
CA ALA A 127 0.17 9.58 0.59
C ALA A 127 -0.47 9.68 1.98
N MET A 128 0.16 9.07 2.97
CA MET A 128 -0.14 9.21 4.37
C MET A 128 1.09 9.68 5.15
N ALA A 129 0.88 10.55 6.12
CA ALA A 129 1.96 11.06 6.97
C ALA A 129 1.46 11.34 8.38
N GLU A 130 2.36 11.21 9.37
CA GLU A 130 2.10 11.67 10.73
C GLU A 130 2.54 13.12 10.89
N PHE A 131 1.68 13.93 11.50
CA PHE A 131 2.05 15.25 11.98
C PHE A 131 1.31 15.58 13.29
N ASN A 132 2.05 15.95 14.34
CA ASN A 132 1.52 16.26 15.67
C ASN A 132 0.59 15.17 16.24
N GLY A 133 0.98 13.91 16.12
CA GLY A 133 0.21 12.78 16.66
C GLY A 133 -1.11 12.49 15.95
N MET A 134 -1.28 12.99 14.72
CA MET A 134 -2.41 12.68 13.84
C MET A 134 -1.89 12.11 12.52
N ILE A 135 -2.66 11.22 11.92
CA ILE A 135 -2.44 10.78 10.54
C ILE A 135 -3.12 11.78 9.60
N TYR A 136 -2.42 12.12 8.52
CA TYR A 136 -2.95 12.92 7.42
C TYR A 136 -2.96 12.05 6.16
N ALA A 137 -3.99 12.18 5.34
CA ALA A 137 -4.11 11.50 4.06
C ALA A 137 -4.25 12.52 2.93
N GLY A 138 -3.31 12.49 1.98
CA GLY A 138 -3.41 13.20 0.71
C GLY A 138 -4.26 12.40 -0.27
N ALA A 139 -5.29 13.03 -0.82
CA ALA A 139 -6.26 12.38 -1.68
C ALA A 139 -6.52 13.15 -2.98
N ALA A 140 -6.90 12.42 -4.02
CA ALA A 140 -7.38 12.99 -5.28
C ALA A 140 -8.90 12.82 -5.37
N ASN A 141 -9.60 13.93 -5.57
CA ASN A 141 -11.02 13.96 -5.88
C ASN A 141 -11.23 14.37 -7.34
N LEU A 142 -12.07 13.61 -8.06
CA LEU A 142 -12.28 13.79 -9.50
C LEU A 142 -12.98 15.11 -9.86
N ILE A 143 -13.69 15.71 -8.91
CA ILE A 143 -14.49 16.93 -9.13
C ILE A 143 -13.84 18.15 -8.47
N THR A 144 -13.40 18.01 -7.22
CA THR A 144 -12.90 19.11 -6.39
C THR A 144 -11.38 19.22 -6.34
N GLY A 145 -10.66 18.22 -6.90
CA GLY A 145 -9.21 18.21 -6.97
C GLY A 145 -8.52 17.65 -5.72
N ALA A 146 -7.31 18.12 -5.44
CA ALA A 146 -6.50 17.59 -4.34
C ALA A 146 -7.09 17.94 -2.96
N GLN A 147 -7.08 16.98 -2.04
CA GLN A 147 -7.62 17.10 -0.68
C GLN A 147 -6.58 16.62 0.35
N ILE A 148 -6.67 17.15 1.58
CA ILE A 148 -5.93 16.65 2.76
C ILE A 148 -6.95 16.35 3.86
N TRP A 149 -6.93 15.13 4.36
CA TRP A 149 -7.80 14.64 5.43
C TRP A 149 -7.01 14.33 6.70
N ARG A 150 -7.68 14.33 7.86
CA ARG A 150 -7.13 13.89 9.17
C ARG A 150 -8.20 13.24 10.03
#